data_AF-A0A535EA87-F1
#
_entry.id   AF-A0A535EA87-F1
#
_cell.length_a   1.000
_cell.length_b   1.000
_cell.length_c   1.000
_cell.angle_alpha   90.00
_cell.angle_beta   90.00
_cell.angle_gamma   90.00
#
_symmetry.space_group_name_H-M   'P 1'
#
loop_
_entity.id
_entity.type
_entity.pdbx_description
1 polymer ?
#
loop_
_entity_poly.entity_id
_entity_poly.type
_entity_poly.pdbx_seq_one_letter_code
_entity_poly.pdbx_strand_id
1 'polypeptide(L)'
;MGKRKKQRAARRRGLGREQQLRHRTRARADLLYDPGTAPELAAEILREVFGDEPVDRGQGPAALSLAADVALLDDRPDEAERHAVRALELRDDPDLHVRRALALGRQGRVADGIQVLDAQLRANPGLEWLQLVRGQLLERAEPALVERFLDRTPFDELRAAIAGHVDPGADGVEDWIEAGALGRDEAAELADADPGAPEGRRRRLIAEWAWLMPVLDDDRTPLAELADDERAPADLRRRAEEWLTWALWGLWEMDPRDRGAGVVLTDLVTGARLHVQVPQELRDGLPRWSVLLGYVVPVDGVWRAGSAFEVATPLQARILVHELLDDVMDSADELGKEGRPMLAWARQVHDELGPLWLPDVAELPSADAVGGLQLTLRAFAPHLVAGLRAMRGTSPVEPSSGFFDLTVDDPAAAWAALSARDDFEADEDDALYWVAEEDADVLRGSLELTEDGAILVDAERDELAALLDLLRELGHPATAEERAEEHEPPEPPVALPELPAAELAEWLRAWPDEPLEEFDGITPREAVEKHGAGLAVEMVIRYLEHDADRRGVELDTTALRGDLGLEMQ
;
A
#
# COMPACT_ATOMS: atom_id res chain seq x y z
N MET A 1 24.63 -0.87 -22.39
CA MET A 1 23.74 -1.82 -21.67
C MET A 1 24.38 -3.20 -21.58
N GLY A 2 24.84 -3.61 -20.39
CA GLY A 2 25.50 -4.90 -20.16
C GLY A 2 24.56 -6.11 -20.20
N LYS A 3 25.12 -7.30 -20.48
CA LYS A 3 24.38 -8.59 -20.56
C LYS A 3 23.48 -8.85 -19.33
N ARG A 4 23.92 -8.49 -18.12
CA ARG A 4 23.15 -8.62 -16.87
C ARG A 4 21.87 -7.77 -16.86
N LYS A 5 21.93 -6.51 -17.35
CA LYS A 5 20.77 -5.60 -17.44
C LYS A 5 19.72 -6.11 -18.44
N LYS A 6 20.17 -6.76 -19.53
CA LYS A 6 19.28 -7.46 -20.50
C LYS A 6 18.60 -8.70 -19.92
N GLN A 7 19.29 -9.48 -19.07
CA GLN A 7 18.68 -10.63 -18.39
C GLN A 7 17.66 -10.21 -17.31
N ARG A 8 17.94 -9.13 -16.55
CA ARG A 8 16.99 -8.53 -15.60
C ARG A 8 15.72 -8.01 -16.30
N ALA A 9 15.87 -7.30 -17.42
CA ALA A 9 14.74 -6.82 -18.23
C ALA A 9 13.95 -7.98 -18.89
N ALA A 10 14.60 -9.06 -19.31
CA ALA A 10 13.92 -10.22 -19.90
C ALA A 10 13.10 -11.00 -18.86
N ARG A 11 13.57 -11.10 -17.61
CA ARG A 11 12.79 -11.69 -16.50
C ARG A 11 11.56 -10.84 -16.15
N ARG A 12 11.65 -9.50 -16.20
CA ARG A 12 10.52 -8.59 -15.96
C ARG A 12 9.50 -8.57 -17.13
N ARG A 13 9.96 -8.61 -18.39
CA ARG A 13 9.08 -8.55 -19.58
C ARG A 13 8.29 -9.82 -19.88
N GLY A 14 8.74 -10.98 -19.40
CA GLY A 14 7.98 -12.23 -19.50
C GLY A 14 6.72 -12.24 -18.61
N LEU A 15 6.67 -11.35 -17.61
CA LEU A 15 5.62 -11.32 -16.61
C LEU A 15 4.34 -10.63 -17.10
N GLY A 16 4.38 -9.54 -17.89
CA GLY A 16 3.18 -8.72 -18.14
C GLY A 16 2.02 -9.41 -18.86
N ARG A 17 2.29 -10.14 -19.95
CA ARG A 17 1.22 -10.81 -20.73
C ARG A 17 0.75 -12.11 -20.09
N GLU A 18 1.64 -12.76 -19.33
CA GLU A 18 1.36 -14.01 -18.63
C GLU A 18 0.71 -13.74 -17.26
N GLN A 19 1.08 -12.65 -16.55
CA GLN A 19 0.42 -12.16 -15.34
C GLN A 19 -0.98 -11.64 -15.62
N GLN A 20 -1.21 -10.87 -16.69
CA GLN A 20 -2.57 -10.42 -17.04
C GLN A 20 -3.49 -11.61 -17.35
N LEU A 21 -2.98 -12.62 -18.07
CA LEU A 21 -3.72 -13.86 -18.30
C LEU A 21 -3.94 -14.61 -16.98
N ARG A 22 -2.89 -14.79 -16.16
CA ARG A 22 -2.95 -15.46 -14.86
C ARG A 22 -3.83 -14.75 -13.83
N HIS A 23 -3.95 -13.42 -13.87
CA HIS A 23 -4.81 -12.66 -12.96
C HIS A 23 -6.29 -12.89 -13.28
N ARG A 24 -6.66 -12.84 -14.57
CA ARG A 24 -7.99 -13.27 -15.02
C ARG A 24 -8.24 -14.75 -14.71
N THR A 25 -7.23 -15.60 -14.84
CA THR A 25 -7.33 -17.01 -14.44
C THR A 25 -7.40 -17.19 -12.92
N ARG A 26 -6.89 -16.25 -12.12
CA ARG A 26 -6.79 -16.34 -10.66
C ARG A 26 -8.04 -15.85 -9.93
N ALA A 27 -8.56 -14.66 -10.25
CA ALA A 27 -9.86 -14.23 -9.73
C ALA A 27 -10.96 -15.26 -10.04
N ARG A 28 -10.80 -15.98 -11.16
CA ARG A 28 -11.67 -17.08 -11.58
C ARG A 28 -11.29 -18.44 -11.00
N ALA A 29 -10.04 -18.68 -10.62
CA ALA A 29 -9.63 -19.89 -9.92
C ALA A 29 -10.08 -19.85 -8.46
N ASP A 30 -9.99 -18.70 -7.80
CA ASP A 30 -10.53 -18.46 -6.46
C ASP A 30 -12.02 -18.78 -6.44
N LEU A 31 -12.80 -18.24 -7.39
CA LEU A 31 -14.20 -18.60 -7.60
C LEU A 31 -14.37 -20.08 -7.99
N LEU A 32 -13.54 -20.65 -8.86
CA LEU A 32 -13.69 -22.05 -9.26
C LEU A 32 -13.52 -23.02 -8.08
N TYR A 33 -12.62 -22.73 -7.14
CA TYR A 33 -12.31 -23.60 -6.00
C TYR A 33 -13.01 -23.23 -4.69
N ASP A 34 -13.77 -22.13 -4.67
CA ASP A 34 -14.68 -21.77 -3.58
C ASP A 34 -15.87 -22.76 -3.53
N PRO A 35 -16.09 -23.46 -2.39
CA PRO A 35 -17.25 -24.34 -2.20
C PRO A 35 -18.61 -23.64 -2.38
N GLY A 36 -18.67 -22.32 -2.26
CA GLY A 36 -19.88 -21.50 -2.41
C GLY A 36 -20.26 -21.17 -3.86
N THR A 37 -19.37 -21.41 -4.82
CA THR A 37 -19.60 -21.01 -6.22
C THR A 37 -20.69 -21.85 -6.89
N ALA A 38 -21.64 -21.15 -7.52
CA ALA A 38 -22.72 -21.78 -8.27
C ALA A 38 -22.15 -22.64 -9.43
N PRO A 39 -22.62 -23.89 -9.63
CA PRO A 39 -22.14 -24.77 -10.69
C PRO A 39 -22.20 -24.17 -12.10
N GLU A 40 -23.19 -23.31 -12.36
CA GLU A 40 -23.38 -22.63 -13.64
C GLU A 40 -22.25 -21.62 -13.92
N LEU A 41 -21.82 -20.88 -12.90
CA LEU A 41 -20.71 -19.92 -12.96
C LEU A 41 -19.38 -20.65 -13.11
N ALA A 42 -19.16 -21.74 -12.36
CA ALA A 42 -18.00 -22.60 -12.55
C ALA A 42 -17.91 -23.14 -13.99
N ALA A 43 -19.03 -23.57 -14.57
CA ALA A 43 -19.08 -24.07 -15.95
C ALA A 43 -18.88 -22.97 -17.01
N GLU A 44 -19.26 -21.73 -16.73
CA GLU A 44 -18.97 -20.57 -17.58
C GLU A 44 -17.49 -20.21 -17.56
N ILE A 45 -16.88 -20.16 -16.36
CA ILE A 45 -15.44 -19.94 -16.18
C ILE A 45 -14.63 -21.00 -16.96
N LEU A 46 -15.01 -22.27 -16.87
CA LEU A 46 -14.35 -23.35 -17.60
C LEU A 46 -14.48 -23.20 -19.12
N ARG A 47 -15.66 -22.80 -19.64
CA ARG A 47 -15.87 -22.56 -21.07
C ARG A 47 -15.05 -21.39 -21.59
N GLU A 48 -14.87 -20.34 -20.79
CA GLU A 48 -14.08 -19.18 -21.18
C GLU A 48 -12.55 -19.47 -21.16
N VAL A 49 -12.07 -20.25 -20.17
CA VAL A 49 -10.64 -20.60 -20.04
C VAL A 49 -10.20 -21.61 -21.09
N PHE A 50 -11.04 -22.60 -21.42
CA PHE A 50 -10.69 -23.69 -22.33
C PHE A 50 -11.33 -23.57 -23.72
N GLY A 51 -12.20 -22.58 -23.93
CA GLY A 51 -12.96 -22.38 -25.16
C GLY A 51 -14.16 -23.32 -25.31
N ASP A 52 -14.99 -23.07 -26.35
CA ASP A 52 -16.12 -23.93 -26.73
C ASP A 52 -15.69 -25.15 -27.57
N GLU A 53 -14.41 -25.23 -27.94
CA GLU A 53 -13.89 -26.39 -28.65
C GLU A 53 -13.89 -27.60 -27.70
N PRO A 54 -14.38 -28.77 -28.14
CA PRO A 54 -14.29 -29.97 -27.33
C PRO A 54 -12.82 -30.23 -27.02
N VAL A 55 -12.45 -30.13 -25.74
CA VAL A 55 -11.12 -30.48 -25.25
C VAL A 55 -10.79 -31.84 -25.84
N ASP A 56 -9.75 -31.88 -26.70
CA ASP A 56 -9.36 -33.11 -27.35
C ASP A 56 -9.23 -34.18 -26.27
N ARG A 57 -9.82 -35.36 -26.48
CA ARG A 57 -9.77 -36.47 -25.50
C ARG A 57 -8.35 -37.00 -25.27
N GLY A 58 -7.35 -36.31 -25.81
CA GLY A 58 -5.93 -36.59 -25.73
C GLY A 58 -5.29 -36.16 -24.41
N GLN A 59 -4.16 -36.79 -24.13
CA GLN A 59 -3.30 -36.57 -22.97
C GLN A 59 -2.50 -35.24 -23.07
N GLY A 60 -3.10 -34.15 -23.55
CA GLY A 60 -2.43 -32.85 -23.65
C GLY A 60 -2.31 -32.15 -22.28
N PRO A 61 -1.33 -31.25 -22.07
CA PRO A 61 -1.14 -30.57 -20.79
C PRO A 61 -2.39 -29.82 -20.30
N ALA A 62 -3.09 -29.11 -21.19
CA ALA A 62 -4.30 -28.36 -20.84
C ALA A 62 -5.48 -29.29 -20.45
N ALA A 63 -5.67 -30.39 -21.18
CA ALA A 63 -6.70 -31.39 -20.87
C ALA A 63 -6.44 -32.08 -19.52
N LEU A 64 -5.17 -32.40 -19.23
CA LEU A 64 -4.77 -32.95 -17.94
C LEU A 64 -4.89 -31.93 -16.81
N SER A 65 -4.58 -30.66 -17.07
CA SER A 65 -4.79 -29.56 -16.12
C SER A 65 -6.27 -29.46 -15.72
N LEU A 66 -7.17 -29.41 -16.71
CA LEU A 66 -8.61 -29.38 -16.47
C LEU A 66 -9.11 -30.64 -15.75
N ALA A 67 -8.61 -31.82 -16.13
CA ALA A 67 -8.96 -33.06 -15.46
C ALA A 67 -8.52 -33.07 -13.98
N ALA A 68 -7.39 -32.44 -13.65
CA ALA A 68 -6.97 -32.25 -12.27
C ALA A 68 -7.95 -31.34 -11.51
N ASP A 69 -8.42 -30.26 -12.13
CA ASP A 69 -9.36 -29.30 -11.52
C ASP A 69 -10.70 -29.96 -11.22
N VAL A 70 -11.27 -30.65 -12.20
CA VAL A 70 -12.52 -31.41 -12.04
C VAL A 70 -12.35 -32.47 -10.95
N ALA A 71 -11.22 -33.18 -10.91
CA ALA A 71 -10.96 -34.16 -9.86
C ALA A 71 -10.81 -33.50 -8.47
N LEU A 72 -10.24 -32.30 -8.36
CA LEU A 72 -10.23 -31.54 -7.10
C LEU A 72 -11.66 -31.15 -6.71
N LEU A 73 -12.48 -30.62 -7.63
CA LEU A 73 -13.85 -30.22 -7.32
C LEU A 73 -14.73 -31.39 -6.88
N ASP A 74 -14.54 -32.56 -7.49
CA ASP A 74 -15.26 -33.79 -7.13
C ASP A 74 -14.68 -34.54 -5.92
N ASP A 75 -13.74 -33.92 -5.20
CA ASP A 75 -13.04 -34.50 -4.04
C ASP A 75 -12.37 -35.87 -4.32
N ARG A 76 -11.72 -35.97 -5.50
CA ARG A 76 -10.93 -37.12 -5.95
C ARG A 76 -9.43 -36.77 -6.00
N PRO A 77 -8.77 -36.52 -4.86
CA PRO A 77 -7.44 -35.93 -4.84
C PRO A 77 -6.33 -36.86 -5.37
N ASP A 78 -6.51 -38.18 -5.35
CA ASP A 78 -5.57 -39.12 -5.98
C ASP A 78 -5.58 -39.02 -7.52
N GLU A 79 -6.76 -38.79 -8.10
CA GLU A 79 -6.91 -38.57 -9.54
C GLU A 79 -6.33 -37.22 -9.93
N ALA A 80 -6.62 -36.17 -9.15
CA ALA A 80 -6.07 -34.84 -9.34
C ALA A 80 -4.53 -34.85 -9.34
N GLU A 81 -3.89 -35.51 -8.37
CA GLU A 81 -2.42 -35.62 -8.34
C GLU A 81 -1.89 -36.33 -9.60
N ARG A 82 -2.49 -37.47 -9.99
CA ARG A 82 -2.06 -38.21 -11.19
C ARG A 82 -2.14 -37.34 -12.45
N HIS A 83 -3.23 -36.58 -12.60
CA HIS A 83 -3.41 -35.69 -13.74
C HIS A 83 -2.39 -34.55 -13.73
N ALA A 84 -2.19 -33.90 -12.58
CA ALA A 84 -1.20 -32.82 -12.42
C ALA A 84 0.24 -33.30 -12.68
N VAL A 85 0.64 -34.45 -12.13
CA VAL A 85 1.97 -35.05 -12.36
C VAL A 85 2.16 -35.38 -13.84
N ARG A 86 1.17 -36.00 -14.48
CA ARG A 86 1.25 -36.32 -15.90
C ARG A 86 1.32 -35.06 -16.77
N ALA A 87 0.64 -33.98 -16.39
CA ALA A 87 0.75 -32.70 -17.07
C ALA A 87 2.16 -32.09 -16.90
N LEU A 88 2.73 -32.16 -15.70
CA LEU A 88 4.08 -31.67 -15.39
C LEU A 88 5.18 -32.41 -16.17
N GLU A 89 5.00 -33.70 -16.46
CA GLU A 89 5.90 -34.46 -17.34
C GLU A 89 5.94 -33.92 -18.78
N LEU A 90 4.87 -33.25 -19.22
CA LEU A 90 4.74 -32.70 -20.55
C LEU A 90 5.12 -31.21 -20.61
N ARG A 91 4.83 -30.46 -19.54
CA ARG A 91 5.10 -29.03 -19.42
C ARG A 91 5.29 -28.66 -17.96
N ASP A 92 6.45 -28.11 -17.64
CA ASP A 92 6.71 -27.50 -16.33
C ASP A 92 5.99 -26.13 -16.26
N ASP A 93 4.96 -26.05 -15.42
CA ASP A 93 4.10 -24.88 -15.29
C ASP A 93 3.76 -24.63 -13.81
N PRO A 94 3.95 -23.42 -13.26
CA PRO A 94 3.62 -23.10 -11.87
C PRO A 94 2.20 -23.50 -11.45
N ASP A 95 1.23 -23.33 -12.34
CA ASP A 95 -0.18 -23.58 -12.02
C ASP A 95 -0.48 -25.09 -11.89
N LEU A 96 0.32 -25.95 -12.53
CA LEU A 96 0.26 -27.40 -12.36
C LEU A 96 0.88 -27.85 -11.03
N HIS A 97 1.92 -27.14 -10.55
CA HIS A 97 2.47 -27.38 -9.22
C HIS A 97 1.48 -27.03 -8.12
N VAL A 98 0.66 -25.98 -8.31
CA VAL A 98 -0.45 -25.67 -7.39
C VAL A 98 -1.46 -26.80 -7.32
N ARG A 99 -1.96 -27.26 -8.47
CA ARG A 99 -2.94 -28.37 -8.53
C ARG A 99 -2.41 -29.61 -7.82
N ARG A 100 -1.13 -29.94 -8.05
CA ARG A 100 -0.45 -31.02 -7.34
C ARG A 100 -0.39 -30.77 -5.83
N ALA A 101 0.00 -29.57 -5.40
CA ALA A 101 0.08 -29.23 -3.97
C ALA A 101 -1.28 -29.31 -3.27
N LEU A 102 -2.35 -28.81 -3.90
CA LEU A 102 -3.72 -28.91 -3.41
C LEU A 102 -4.17 -30.37 -3.30
N ALA A 103 -3.91 -31.18 -4.32
CA ALA A 103 -4.22 -32.62 -4.31
C ALA A 103 -3.50 -33.34 -3.16
N LEU A 104 -2.20 -33.07 -2.97
CA LEU A 104 -1.41 -33.58 -1.84
C LEU A 104 -2.00 -33.16 -0.49
N GLY A 105 -2.36 -31.88 -0.34
CA GLY A 105 -2.99 -31.37 0.87
C GLY A 105 -4.32 -32.06 1.19
N ARG A 106 -5.16 -32.32 0.18
CA ARG A 106 -6.43 -33.06 0.35
C ARG A 106 -6.24 -34.55 0.66
N GLN A 107 -5.13 -35.15 0.26
CA GLN A 107 -4.72 -36.50 0.71
C GLN A 107 -4.16 -36.52 2.15
N GLY A 108 -4.09 -35.39 2.84
CA GLY A 108 -3.44 -35.27 4.16
C GLY A 108 -1.91 -35.19 4.08
N ARG A 109 -1.33 -35.12 2.88
CA ARG A 109 0.12 -35.00 2.64
C ARG A 109 0.54 -33.53 2.56
N VAL A 110 0.15 -32.74 3.56
CA VAL A 110 0.34 -31.27 3.60
C VAL A 110 1.83 -30.88 3.46
N ALA A 111 2.73 -31.61 4.12
CA ALA A 111 4.17 -31.38 4.04
C ALA A 111 4.72 -31.48 2.60
N ASP A 112 4.28 -32.50 1.86
CA ASP A 112 4.68 -32.71 0.46
C ASP A 112 4.12 -31.58 -0.42
N GLY A 113 2.89 -31.14 -0.17
CA GLY A 113 2.26 -30.02 -0.87
C GLY A 113 3.03 -28.72 -0.68
N ILE A 114 3.37 -28.37 0.56
CA ILE A 114 4.19 -27.19 0.87
C ILE A 114 5.58 -27.30 0.22
N GLN A 115 6.21 -28.48 0.24
CA GLN A 115 7.51 -28.68 -0.39
C GLN A 115 7.49 -28.44 -1.91
N VAL A 116 6.41 -28.84 -2.59
CA VAL A 116 6.21 -28.55 -4.03
C VAL A 116 6.17 -27.04 -4.27
N LEU A 117 5.41 -26.31 -3.46
CA LEU A 117 5.29 -24.85 -3.59
C LEU A 117 6.60 -24.13 -3.25
N ASP A 118 7.26 -24.50 -2.15
CA ASP A 118 8.52 -23.88 -1.70
C ASP A 118 9.64 -24.00 -2.75
N ALA A 119 9.67 -25.10 -3.52
CA ALA A 119 10.64 -25.26 -4.61
C ALA A 119 10.42 -24.23 -5.73
N GLN A 120 9.17 -23.95 -6.07
CA GLN A 120 8.81 -22.95 -7.09
C GLN A 120 9.03 -21.52 -6.58
N LEU A 121 8.63 -21.25 -5.33
CA LEU A 121 8.74 -19.93 -4.71
C LEU A 121 10.20 -19.51 -4.44
N ARG A 122 11.11 -20.47 -4.21
CA ARG A 122 12.55 -20.19 -4.17
C ARG A 122 13.11 -19.74 -5.52
N ALA A 123 12.56 -20.24 -6.63
CA ALA A 123 13.01 -19.84 -7.97
C ALA A 123 12.35 -18.53 -8.41
N ASN A 124 11.08 -18.32 -8.07
CA ASN A 124 10.33 -17.12 -8.37
C ASN A 124 9.37 -16.79 -7.21
N PRO A 125 9.79 -15.91 -6.28
CA PRO A 125 8.95 -15.55 -5.15
C PRO A 125 7.73 -14.72 -5.56
N GLY A 126 7.71 -14.08 -6.74
CA GLY A 126 6.57 -13.30 -7.24
C GLY A 126 5.37 -14.13 -7.74
N LEU A 127 5.37 -15.45 -7.55
CA LEU A 127 4.26 -16.33 -7.93
C LEU A 127 3.14 -16.26 -6.88
N GLU A 128 2.35 -15.19 -6.96
CA GLU A 128 1.33 -14.80 -5.98
C GLU A 128 0.39 -15.94 -5.57
N TRP A 129 -0.19 -16.64 -6.54
CA TRP A 129 -1.12 -17.74 -6.29
C TRP A 129 -0.51 -18.89 -5.50
N LEU A 130 0.77 -19.22 -5.75
CA LEU A 130 1.47 -20.27 -5.01
C LEU A 130 1.70 -19.86 -3.55
N GLN A 131 1.89 -18.57 -3.28
CA GLN A 131 2.04 -18.07 -1.90
C GLN A 131 0.73 -18.18 -1.13
N LEU A 132 -0.39 -17.80 -1.76
CA LEU A 132 -1.72 -17.89 -1.13
C LEU A 132 -2.09 -19.34 -0.83
N VAL A 133 -1.88 -20.25 -1.79
CA VAL A 133 -2.13 -21.69 -1.57
C VAL A 133 -1.19 -22.26 -0.50
N ARG A 134 0.06 -21.78 -0.41
CA ARG A 134 0.94 -22.16 0.70
C ARG A 134 0.38 -21.70 2.04
N GLY A 135 -0.17 -20.49 2.13
CA GLY A 135 -0.86 -19.98 3.33
C GLY A 135 -2.01 -20.90 3.77
N GLN A 136 -2.90 -21.26 2.84
CA GLN A 136 -4.01 -22.20 3.09
C GLN A 136 -3.54 -23.60 3.53
N LEU A 137 -2.38 -24.06 3.04
CA LEU A 137 -1.79 -25.33 3.50
C LEU A 137 -1.17 -25.19 4.90
N LEU A 138 -0.59 -24.04 5.23
CA LEU A 138 0.01 -23.78 6.54
C LEU A 138 -1.02 -23.78 7.68
N GLU A 139 -2.25 -23.36 7.43
CA GLU A 139 -3.36 -23.45 8.41
C GLU A 139 -3.64 -24.89 8.89
N ARG A 140 -3.31 -25.87 8.04
CA ARG A 140 -3.51 -27.31 8.32
C ARG A 140 -2.19 -28.04 8.54
N ALA A 141 -1.07 -27.32 8.56
CA ALA A 141 0.25 -27.92 8.67
C ALA A 141 0.58 -28.29 10.12
N GLU A 142 1.50 -29.23 10.28
CA GLU A 142 2.05 -29.57 11.58
C GLU A 142 2.91 -28.41 12.14
N PRO A 143 3.01 -28.24 13.47
CA PRO A 143 3.72 -27.13 14.10
C PRO A 143 5.15 -26.91 13.56
N ALA A 144 5.90 -27.97 13.27
CA ALA A 144 7.27 -27.85 12.76
C ALA A 144 7.37 -27.15 11.39
N LEU A 145 6.35 -27.28 10.53
CA LEU A 145 6.31 -26.59 9.24
C LEU A 145 5.95 -25.11 9.41
N VAL A 146 5.04 -24.82 10.35
CA VAL A 146 4.69 -23.46 10.75
C VAL A 146 5.90 -22.74 11.36
N GLU A 147 6.62 -23.39 12.28
CA GLU A 147 7.86 -22.89 12.86
C GLU A 147 8.92 -22.58 11.79
N ARG A 148 9.07 -23.46 10.78
CA ARG A 148 10.00 -23.22 9.67
C ARG A 148 9.60 -22.01 8.82
N PHE A 149 8.30 -21.79 8.60
CA PHE A 149 7.82 -20.60 7.89
C PHE A 149 8.09 -19.33 8.71
N LEU A 150 7.83 -19.39 10.02
CA LEU A 150 8.03 -18.29 10.95
C LEU A 150 9.51 -17.97 11.24
N ASP A 151 10.42 -18.93 11.07
CA ASP A 151 11.85 -18.75 11.35
C ASP A 151 12.46 -17.61 10.51
N ARG A 152 12.85 -16.53 11.20
CA ARG A 152 13.46 -15.33 10.60
C ARG A 152 14.98 -15.34 10.58
N THR A 153 15.62 -16.37 11.14
CA THR A 153 17.08 -16.48 11.22
C THR A 153 17.77 -16.19 9.87
N PRO A 154 17.31 -16.72 8.71
CA PRO A 154 17.91 -16.40 7.42
C PRO A 154 17.94 -14.90 7.05
N PHE A 155 16.89 -14.17 7.42
CA PHE A 155 16.77 -12.74 7.17
C PHE A 155 17.63 -11.93 8.16
N ASP A 156 17.60 -12.30 9.44
CA ASP A 156 18.38 -11.61 10.47
C ASP A 156 19.89 -11.82 10.30
N GLU A 157 20.32 -13.00 9.83
CA GLU A 157 21.71 -13.27 9.42
C GLU A 157 22.15 -12.37 8.26
N LEU A 158 21.31 -12.22 7.24
CA LEU A 158 21.58 -11.37 6.09
C LEU A 158 21.74 -9.90 6.52
N ARG A 159 20.84 -9.44 7.37
CA ARG A 159 20.89 -8.10 7.96
C ARG A 159 22.13 -7.85 8.80
N ALA A 160 22.49 -8.79 9.66
CA ALA A 160 23.70 -8.69 10.47
C ALA A 160 24.96 -8.64 9.57
N ALA A 161 24.97 -9.40 8.47
CA ALA A 161 26.08 -9.40 7.52
C ALA A 161 26.23 -8.04 6.81
N ILE A 162 25.14 -7.44 6.32
CA ILE A 162 25.20 -6.12 5.68
C ILE A 162 25.52 -5.01 6.68
N ALA A 163 24.97 -5.05 7.90
CA ALA A 163 25.29 -4.06 8.93
C ALA A 163 26.79 -4.05 9.28
N GLY A 164 27.48 -5.20 9.19
CA GLY A 164 28.94 -5.29 9.32
C GLY A 164 29.72 -4.89 8.06
N HIS A 165 29.05 -4.69 6.93
CA HIS A 165 29.62 -4.33 5.63
C HIS A 165 29.50 -2.82 5.35
N VAL A 166 28.47 -2.16 5.87
CA VAL A 166 28.20 -0.73 5.64
C VAL A 166 29.00 0.15 6.61
N ASP A 167 29.44 1.32 6.14
CA ASP A 167 30.04 2.35 6.98
C ASP A 167 28.99 2.86 7.99
N PRO A 168 29.30 2.98 9.31
CA PRO A 168 28.40 3.55 10.30
C PRO A 168 27.73 4.89 9.95
N GLY A 169 28.29 5.67 9.02
CA GLY A 169 27.69 6.94 8.56
C GLY A 169 26.66 6.82 7.42
N ALA A 170 26.46 5.64 6.83
CA ALA A 170 25.53 5.41 5.71
C ALA A 170 24.25 4.71 6.18
N ASP A 171 23.58 5.31 7.16
CA ASP A 171 22.48 4.71 7.90
C ASP A 171 21.10 5.30 7.57
N GLY A 172 21.05 6.28 6.65
CA GLY A 172 19.85 6.93 6.11
C GLY A 172 19.16 7.93 7.03
N VAL A 173 19.70 8.21 8.23
CA VAL A 173 19.00 9.06 9.22
C VAL A 173 18.84 10.49 8.72
N GLU A 174 19.89 11.08 8.15
CA GLU A 174 19.83 12.47 7.70
C GLU A 174 18.81 12.64 6.57
N ASP A 175 18.73 11.71 5.62
CA ASP A 175 17.72 11.75 4.54
C ASP A 175 16.29 11.75 5.10
N TRP A 176 16.05 11.00 6.19
CA TRP A 176 14.75 10.97 6.87
C TRP A 176 14.47 12.24 7.67
N ILE A 177 15.50 12.90 8.19
CA ILE A 177 15.37 14.20 8.85
C ILE A 177 15.05 15.29 7.82
N GLU A 178 15.79 15.31 6.70
CA GLU A 178 15.60 16.28 5.61
C GLU A 178 14.21 16.18 5.00
N ALA A 179 13.68 14.96 4.83
CA ALA A 179 12.32 14.74 4.36
C ALA A 179 11.23 15.08 5.40
N GLY A 180 11.58 15.41 6.65
CA GLY A 180 10.61 15.65 7.73
C GLY A 180 9.97 14.38 8.31
N ALA A 181 10.46 13.20 7.96
CA ALA A 181 10.00 11.92 8.50
C ALA A 181 10.42 11.71 9.97
N LEU A 182 11.50 12.39 10.39
CA LEU A 182 12.16 12.19 11.69
C LEU A 182 12.68 13.52 12.25
N GLY A 183 12.41 13.81 13.53
CA GLY A 183 13.01 14.96 14.21
C GLY A 183 14.46 14.71 14.63
N ARG A 184 15.29 15.75 14.74
CA ARG A 184 16.70 15.60 15.16
C ARG A 184 16.85 15.04 16.58
N ASP A 185 16.01 15.48 17.51
CA ASP A 185 16.02 14.99 18.88
C ASP A 185 15.57 13.51 18.94
N GLU A 186 14.51 13.18 18.19
CA GLU A 186 14.03 11.80 18.05
C GLU A 186 15.11 10.89 17.43
N ALA A 187 15.86 11.37 16.43
CA ALA A 187 16.96 10.62 15.83
C ALA A 187 18.06 10.26 16.84
N ALA A 188 18.34 11.16 17.79
CA ALA A 188 19.29 10.89 18.86
C ALA A 188 18.77 9.80 19.82
N GLU A 189 17.49 9.82 20.16
CA GLU A 189 16.85 8.78 20.99
C GLU A 189 16.86 7.40 20.29
N LEU A 190 16.59 7.36 18.99
CA LEU A 190 16.63 6.15 18.18
C LEU A 190 18.02 5.49 18.15
N ALA A 191 19.10 6.28 18.27
CA ALA A 191 20.47 5.78 18.22
C ALA A 191 20.82 4.89 19.44
N ASP A 192 20.24 5.20 20.60
CA ASP A 192 20.48 4.48 21.86
C ASP A 192 19.40 3.43 22.19
N ALA A 193 18.37 3.32 21.36
CA ALA A 193 17.22 2.46 21.60
C ALA A 193 17.57 0.96 21.58
N ASP A 194 16.90 0.18 22.44
CA ASP A 194 17.00 -1.28 22.39
C ASP A 194 16.54 -1.78 21.01
N PRO A 195 17.33 -2.59 20.29
CA PRO A 195 17.00 -3.00 18.94
C PRO A 195 15.71 -3.83 18.82
N GLY A 196 15.22 -4.38 19.93
CA GLY A 196 13.93 -5.08 20.02
C GLY A 196 12.76 -4.17 20.35
N ALA A 197 12.98 -2.96 20.88
CA ALA A 197 11.94 -1.97 21.16
C ALA A 197 11.40 -1.30 19.87
N PRO A 198 10.19 -0.72 19.88
CA PRO A 198 9.61 -0.03 18.72
C PRO A 198 10.57 0.98 18.06
N GLU A 199 11.24 1.78 18.88
CA GLU A 199 12.22 2.79 18.48
C GLU A 199 13.42 2.13 17.77
N GLY A 200 14.02 1.10 18.37
CA GLY A 200 15.14 0.38 17.75
C GLY A 200 14.75 -0.35 16.47
N ARG A 201 13.51 -0.84 16.36
CA ARG A 201 12.97 -1.42 15.12
C ARG A 201 12.77 -0.36 14.04
N ARG A 202 12.26 0.82 14.40
CA ARG A 202 12.15 1.98 13.49
C ARG A 202 13.53 2.38 12.96
N ARG A 203 14.52 2.49 13.84
CA ARG A 203 15.91 2.79 13.46
C ARG A 203 16.47 1.80 12.44
N ARG A 204 16.17 0.52 12.64
CA ARG A 204 16.56 -0.56 11.71
C ARG A 204 15.86 -0.47 10.36
N LEU A 205 14.59 -0.06 10.30
CA LEU A 205 13.87 0.17 9.04
C LEU A 205 14.56 1.25 8.20
N ILE A 206 14.98 2.35 8.84
CA ILE A 206 15.73 3.44 8.19
C ILE A 206 17.05 2.91 7.60
N ALA A 207 17.79 2.10 8.35
CA ALA A 207 19.02 1.49 7.85
C ALA A 207 18.77 0.52 6.67
N GLU A 208 17.71 -0.29 6.76
CA GLU A 208 17.30 -1.21 5.68
C GLU A 208 16.90 -0.49 4.40
N TRP A 209 16.25 0.67 4.53
CA TRP A 209 16.00 1.58 3.43
C TRP A 209 17.31 2.08 2.81
N ALA A 210 18.23 2.60 3.63
CA ALA A 210 19.52 3.14 3.18
C ALA A 210 20.35 2.10 2.40
N TRP A 211 20.33 0.83 2.80
CA TRP A 211 21.04 -0.25 2.11
C TRP A 211 20.58 -0.49 0.67
N LEU A 212 19.36 -0.04 0.35
CA LEU A 212 18.73 -0.12 -0.97
C LEU A 212 18.85 1.18 -1.77
N MET A 213 19.39 2.24 -1.18
CA MET A 213 19.65 3.52 -1.84
C MET A 213 21.09 3.58 -2.36
N PRO A 214 21.34 4.23 -3.50
CA PRO A 214 22.71 4.48 -3.96
C PRO A 214 23.43 5.40 -2.97
N VAL A 215 24.72 5.17 -2.76
CA VAL A 215 25.54 6.07 -1.92
C VAL A 215 25.91 7.29 -2.77
N LEU A 216 25.88 8.50 -2.19
CA LEU A 216 26.35 9.71 -2.88
C LEU A 216 27.75 9.45 -3.49
N ASP A 217 27.88 9.71 -4.80
CA ASP A 217 29.07 9.46 -5.65
C ASP A 217 29.33 8.00 -6.15
N ASP A 218 28.53 6.99 -5.79
CA ASP A 218 28.55 5.64 -6.40
C ASP A 218 27.12 5.17 -6.74
N ASP A 219 26.87 4.81 -8.01
CA ASP A 219 25.60 4.24 -8.47
C ASP A 219 25.25 2.89 -7.78
N ARG A 220 26.14 2.35 -6.94
CA ARG A 220 25.97 1.08 -6.22
C ARG A 220 25.47 1.30 -4.80
N THR A 221 24.53 0.45 -4.40
CA THR A 221 23.98 0.43 -3.04
C THR A 221 24.82 -0.49 -2.14
N PRO A 222 24.83 -0.29 -0.80
CA PRO A 222 25.57 -1.18 0.11
C PRO A 222 25.20 -2.66 -0.04
N LEU A 223 23.92 -2.95 -0.31
CA LEU A 223 23.45 -4.31 -0.55
C LEU A 223 23.98 -4.91 -1.87
N ALA A 224 24.18 -4.07 -2.89
CA ALA A 224 24.82 -4.49 -4.14
C ALA A 224 26.30 -4.86 -3.95
N GLU A 225 27.00 -4.17 -3.06
CA GLU A 225 28.38 -4.50 -2.71
C GLU A 225 28.48 -5.86 -2.02
N LEU A 226 27.61 -6.13 -1.04
CA LEU A 226 27.54 -7.45 -0.39
C LEU A 226 27.22 -8.58 -1.39
N ALA A 227 26.32 -8.34 -2.33
CA ALA A 227 25.95 -9.32 -3.36
C ALA A 227 27.15 -9.69 -4.26
N ASP A 228 27.98 -8.71 -4.62
CA ASP A 228 29.15 -8.88 -5.48
C ASP A 228 30.42 -9.31 -4.70
N ASP A 229 30.45 -9.25 -3.36
CA ASP A 229 31.62 -9.66 -2.55
C ASP A 229 31.88 -11.16 -2.62
N GLU A 230 32.89 -11.57 -3.39
CA GLU A 230 33.29 -12.97 -3.54
C GLU A 230 33.79 -13.63 -2.25
N ARG A 231 34.10 -12.85 -1.20
CA ARG A 231 34.49 -13.37 0.12
C ARG A 231 33.29 -13.73 0.98
N ALA A 232 32.11 -13.17 0.69
CA ALA A 232 30.89 -13.49 1.41
C ALA A 232 30.38 -14.91 1.05
N PRO A 233 29.81 -15.66 2.00
CA PRO A 233 29.13 -16.92 1.74
C PRO A 233 28.14 -16.83 0.57
N ALA A 234 28.13 -17.85 -0.29
CA ALA A 234 27.29 -17.85 -1.50
C ALA A 234 25.79 -17.67 -1.21
N ASP A 235 25.31 -18.22 -0.10
CA ASP A 235 23.91 -18.05 0.33
C ASP A 235 23.59 -16.61 0.73
N LEU A 236 24.49 -15.93 1.43
CA LEU A 236 24.31 -14.51 1.77
C LEU A 236 24.29 -13.63 0.52
N ARG A 237 25.19 -13.88 -0.42
CA ARG A 237 25.21 -13.17 -1.71
C ARG A 237 23.91 -13.38 -2.49
N ARG A 238 23.43 -14.63 -2.58
CA ARG A 238 22.16 -14.95 -3.24
C ARG A 238 20.99 -14.22 -2.56
N ARG A 239 20.91 -14.25 -1.24
CA ARG A 239 19.84 -13.56 -0.51
C ARG A 239 19.91 -12.03 -0.68
N ALA A 240 21.12 -11.45 -0.75
CA ALA A 240 21.31 -10.04 -1.07
C ALA A 240 20.83 -9.71 -2.50
N GLU A 241 21.14 -10.57 -3.48
CA GLU A 241 20.62 -10.44 -4.85
C GLU A 241 19.09 -10.57 -4.92
N GLU A 242 18.50 -11.49 -4.15
CA GLU A 242 17.05 -11.63 -4.01
C GLU A 242 16.44 -10.34 -3.45
N TRP A 243 17.01 -9.79 -2.39
CA TRP A 243 16.55 -8.55 -1.77
C TRP A 243 16.60 -7.38 -2.78
N LEU A 244 17.72 -7.16 -3.46
CA LEU A 244 17.84 -6.12 -4.50
C LEU A 244 16.82 -6.27 -5.63
N THR A 245 16.47 -7.51 -5.96
CA THR A 245 15.59 -7.80 -7.10
C THR A 245 14.12 -7.66 -6.74
N TRP A 246 13.76 -8.05 -5.52
CA TRP A 246 12.37 -8.33 -5.14
C TRP A 246 11.86 -7.54 -3.94
N ALA A 247 12.67 -6.80 -3.19
CA ALA A 247 12.10 -6.00 -2.10
C ALA A 247 11.09 -4.99 -2.63
N LEU A 248 9.88 -5.06 -2.09
CA LEU A 248 8.75 -4.22 -2.45
C LEU A 248 8.45 -3.27 -1.30
N TRP A 249 8.56 -1.97 -1.58
CA TRP A 249 8.02 -0.93 -0.71
C TRP A 249 6.56 -0.70 -1.10
N GLY A 250 5.71 -0.37 -0.14
CA GLY A 250 4.30 -0.16 -0.41
C GLY A 250 3.52 0.26 0.82
N LEU A 251 2.22 0.50 0.58
CA LEU A 251 1.21 0.71 1.59
C LEU A 251 0.39 -0.56 1.68
N TRP A 252 0.73 -1.42 2.64
CA TRP A 252 0.24 -2.78 2.72
C TRP A 252 -0.97 -2.89 3.64
N GLU A 253 -2.18 -2.91 3.07
CA GLU A 253 -3.40 -3.17 3.84
C GLU A 253 -3.40 -4.62 4.32
N MET A 254 -3.62 -4.80 5.62
CA MET A 254 -3.60 -6.09 6.27
C MET A 254 -4.99 -6.74 6.24
N ASP A 255 -5.13 -7.94 5.65
CA ASP A 255 -6.39 -8.69 5.72
C ASP A 255 -6.60 -9.23 7.15
N PRO A 256 -7.62 -8.75 7.89
CA PRO A 256 -7.83 -9.14 9.27
C PRO A 256 -8.39 -10.56 9.44
N ARG A 257 -8.81 -11.20 8.36
CA ARG A 257 -9.44 -12.52 8.40
C ARG A 257 -8.41 -13.65 8.38
N ASP A 258 -7.15 -13.33 8.09
CA ASP A 258 -6.07 -14.31 8.10
C ASP A 258 -5.75 -14.73 9.55
N ARG A 259 -6.03 -16.00 9.85
CA ARG A 259 -5.72 -16.65 11.14
C ARG A 259 -4.55 -17.63 11.01
N GLY A 260 -3.87 -17.62 9.87
CA GLY A 260 -2.77 -18.52 9.55
C GLY A 260 -1.43 -18.12 10.16
N ALA A 261 -0.39 -18.83 9.73
CA ALA A 261 0.99 -18.58 10.14
C ALA A 261 1.58 -17.28 9.52
N GLY A 262 1.00 -16.80 8.42
CA GLY A 262 1.34 -15.54 7.79
C GLY A 262 0.16 -14.58 7.77
N VAL A 263 0.30 -13.51 7.00
CA VAL A 263 -0.77 -12.55 6.75
C VAL A 263 -0.79 -12.21 5.27
N VAL A 264 -1.98 -12.17 4.69
CA VAL A 264 -2.18 -11.58 3.36
C VAL A 264 -2.14 -10.06 3.47
N LEU A 265 -1.20 -9.46 2.74
CA LEU A 265 -1.03 -8.03 2.59
C LEU A 265 -1.40 -7.62 1.17
N THR A 266 -2.21 -6.58 1.01
CA THR A 266 -2.52 -5.97 -0.29
C THR A 266 -1.82 -4.62 -0.42
N ASP A 267 -1.00 -4.44 -1.45
CA ASP A 267 -0.41 -3.13 -1.77
C ASP A 267 -1.48 -2.21 -2.37
N LEU A 268 -1.77 -1.08 -1.70
CA LEU A 268 -2.74 -0.10 -2.19
C LEU A 268 -2.28 0.58 -3.50
N VAL A 269 -0.99 0.59 -3.82
CA VAL A 269 -0.48 1.28 -5.02
C VAL A 269 -0.55 0.42 -6.28
N THR A 270 -0.34 -0.89 -6.13
CA THR A 270 -0.28 -1.81 -7.27
C THR A 270 -1.36 -2.88 -7.28
N GLY A 271 -2.17 -3.02 -6.23
CA GLY A 271 -3.13 -4.11 -6.06
C GLY A 271 -2.50 -5.50 -5.85
N ALA A 272 -1.18 -5.56 -5.58
CA ALA A 272 -0.49 -6.83 -5.43
C ALA A 272 -0.79 -7.44 -4.06
N ARG A 273 -1.16 -8.73 -4.00
CA ARG A 273 -1.42 -9.43 -2.74
C ARG A 273 -0.27 -10.37 -2.41
N LEU A 274 0.21 -10.40 -1.18
CA LEU A 274 1.32 -11.28 -0.79
C LEU A 274 0.98 -11.99 0.52
N HIS A 275 1.27 -13.29 0.61
CA HIS A 275 1.21 -13.99 1.89
C HIS A 275 2.57 -13.91 2.57
N VAL A 276 2.65 -13.03 3.57
CA VAL A 276 3.87 -12.55 4.20
C VAL A 276 4.01 -13.07 5.62
N GLN A 277 5.23 -13.45 6.01
CA GLN A 277 5.58 -13.66 7.41
C GLN A 277 5.77 -12.29 8.08
N VAL A 278 4.77 -11.87 8.85
CA VAL A 278 4.82 -10.66 9.67
C VAL A 278 4.97 -11.06 11.14
N PRO A 279 6.06 -10.65 11.82
CA PRO A 279 6.25 -10.91 13.26
C PRO A 279 5.03 -10.48 14.08
N GLN A 280 4.75 -11.21 15.16
CA GLN A 280 3.57 -10.94 15.99
C GLN A 280 3.68 -9.55 16.66
N GLU A 281 4.88 -9.20 17.11
CA GLU A 281 5.20 -7.91 17.72
C GLU A 281 5.01 -6.70 16.79
N LEU A 282 4.88 -6.92 15.47
CA LEU A 282 4.55 -5.88 14.49
C LEU A 282 3.04 -5.79 14.19
N ARG A 283 2.24 -6.73 14.72
CA ARG A 283 0.78 -6.81 14.48
C ARG A 283 -0.04 -6.65 15.76
N ASP A 284 0.56 -6.90 16.91
CA ASP A 284 -0.12 -6.82 18.19
C ASP A 284 -0.73 -5.42 18.40
N GLY A 285 -2.04 -5.39 18.67
CA GLY A 285 -2.78 -4.15 18.94
C GLY A 285 -3.16 -3.33 17.71
N LEU A 286 -2.88 -3.79 16.49
CA LEU A 286 -3.33 -3.09 15.29
C LEU A 286 -4.84 -3.27 15.05
N PRO A 287 -5.60 -2.19 14.81
CA PRO A 287 -6.97 -2.28 14.34
C PRO A 287 -7.08 -3.07 13.03
N ARG A 288 -8.24 -3.69 12.77
CA ARG A 288 -8.54 -4.29 11.46
C ARG A 288 -8.33 -3.27 10.34
N TRP A 289 -7.89 -3.78 9.18
CA TRP A 289 -7.60 -2.97 7.99
C TRP A 289 -6.49 -1.92 8.17
N SER A 290 -5.68 -2.04 9.23
CA SER A 290 -4.48 -1.20 9.36
C SER A 290 -3.59 -1.36 8.13
N VAL A 291 -3.05 -0.23 7.67
CA VAL A 291 -2.17 -0.18 6.51
C VAL A 291 -0.74 0.01 6.98
N LEU A 292 0.15 -0.86 6.52
CA LEU A 292 1.55 -0.88 6.92
C LEU A 292 2.39 -0.21 5.83
N LEU A 293 2.92 0.99 6.09
CA LEU A 293 3.90 1.66 5.25
C LEU A 293 5.30 1.12 5.56
N GLY A 294 5.92 0.48 4.58
CA GLY A 294 7.25 -0.10 4.70
C GLY A 294 7.52 -1.08 3.57
N TYR A 295 8.36 -2.08 3.82
CA TYR A 295 8.72 -3.05 2.79
C TYR A 295 8.63 -4.50 3.22
N VAL A 296 8.46 -5.35 2.21
CA VAL A 296 8.51 -6.80 2.31
C VAL A 296 9.55 -7.34 1.33
N VAL A 297 10.21 -8.44 1.70
CA VAL A 297 11.28 -9.03 0.91
C VAL A 297 11.24 -10.55 0.97
N PRO A 298 11.46 -11.27 -0.15
CA PRO A 298 11.57 -12.71 -0.10
C PRO A 298 12.97 -13.11 0.35
N VAL A 299 13.02 -14.03 1.32
CA VAL A 299 14.24 -14.74 1.70
C VAL A 299 13.95 -16.22 1.64
N ASP A 300 14.68 -16.94 0.78
CA ASP A 300 14.53 -18.38 0.60
C ASP A 300 13.09 -18.79 0.20
N GLY A 301 12.42 -17.94 -0.58
CA GLY A 301 11.06 -18.17 -1.10
C GLY A 301 9.93 -17.80 -0.13
N VAL A 302 10.24 -17.25 1.06
CA VAL A 302 9.26 -16.73 2.01
C VAL A 302 9.31 -15.21 2.00
N TRP A 303 8.20 -14.54 1.71
CA TRP A 303 8.08 -13.09 1.87
C TRP A 303 8.05 -12.76 3.35
N ARG A 304 8.88 -11.80 3.75
CA ARG A 304 9.06 -11.38 5.14
C ARG A 304 8.90 -9.89 5.24
N ALA A 305 8.22 -9.44 6.28
CA ALA A 305 8.26 -8.06 6.71
C ALA A 305 9.70 -7.63 7.07
N GLY A 306 10.02 -6.38 6.79
CA GLY A 306 11.23 -5.71 7.28
C GLY A 306 11.27 -5.58 8.81
N SER A 307 12.08 -4.67 9.32
CA SER A 307 12.21 -4.45 10.78
C SER A 307 11.01 -3.83 11.46
N ALA A 308 10.31 -2.95 10.76
CA ALA A 308 9.20 -2.17 11.27
C ALA A 308 8.30 -1.72 10.12
N PHE A 309 7.18 -1.10 10.48
CA PHE A 309 6.30 -0.36 9.59
C PHE A 309 5.87 0.92 10.29
N GLU A 310 5.62 1.96 9.51
CA GLU A 310 4.73 3.02 9.93
C GLU A 310 3.30 2.57 9.70
N VAL A 311 2.42 2.78 10.67
CA VAL A 311 1.03 2.31 10.59
C VAL A 311 0.15 3.49 10.21
N ALA A 312 -0.66 3.37 9.16
CA ALA A 312 -1.67 4.33 8.73
C ALA A 312 -3.09 3.78 8.90
N THR A 313 -4.08 4.66 9.03
CA THR A 313 -5.49 4.28 8.88
C THR A 313 -5.81 4.00 7.41
N PRO A 314 -6.92 3.30 7.07
CA PRO A 314 -7.29 3.07 5.68
C PRO A 314 -7.46 4.37 4.87
N LEU A 315 -7.92 5.46 5.50
CA LEU A 315 -8.09 6.76 4.83
C LEU A 315 -6.75 7.45 4.63
N GLN A 316 -5.93 7.55 5.68
CA GLN A 316 -4.60 8.15 5.60
C GLN A 316 -3.77 7.49 4.49
N ALA A 317 -3.85 6.16 4.38
CA ALA A 317 -3.13 5.46 3.34
C ALA A 317 -3.61 5.78 1.92
N ARG A 318 -4.92 5.99 1.71
CA ARG A 318 -5.46 6.39 0.40
C ARG A 318 -5.06 7.82 0.01
N ILE A 319 -5.04 8.73 0.99
CA ILE A 319 -4.51 10.09 0.81
C ILE A 319 -3.03 10.03 0.39
N LEU A 320 -2.21 9.24 1.10
CA LEU A 320 -0.80 9.04 0.72
C LEU A 320 -0.61 8.42 -0.65
N VAL A 321 -1.52 7.54 -1.09
CA VAL A 321 -1.47 6.99 -2.46
C VAL A 321 -1.80 8.09 -3.47
N HIS A 322 -2.79 8.95 -3.22
CA HIS A 322 -3.07 10.09 -4.09
C HIS A 322 -1.83 10.99 -4.23
N GLU A 323 -1.27 11.45 -3.10
CA GLU A 323 -0.09 12.31 -3.07
C GLU A 323 1.09 11.69 -3.83
N LEU A 324 1.36 10.40 -3.62
CA LEU A 324 2.39 9.67 -4.36
C LEU A 324 2.15 9.68 -5.88
N LEU A 325 0.89 9.50 -6.30
CA LEU A 325 0.55 9.47 -7.72
C LEU A 325 0.64 10.87 -8.35
N ASP A 326 0.32 11.92 -7.60
CA ASP A 326 0.54 13.31 -8.01
C ASP A 326 2.03 13.59 -8.21
N ASP A 327 2.88 13.23 -7.24
CA ASP A 327 4.34 13.35 -7.36
C ASP A 327 4.89 12.61 -8.60
N VAL A 328 4.36 11.41 -8.88
CA VAL A 328 4.70 10.63 -10.07
C VAL A 328 4.31 11.38 -11.35
N MET A 329 3.13 12.00 -11.37
CA MET A 329 2.63 12.75 -12.52
C MET A 329 3.40 14.06 -12.74
N ASP A 330 3.77 14.76 -11.67
CA ASP A 330 4.55 15.99 -11.72
C ASP A 330 5.99 15.73 -12.18
N SER A 331 6.54 14.56 -11.84
CA SER A 331 7.86 14.11 -12.31
C SER A 331 7.87 13.61 -13.77
N ALA A 332 6.76 13.73 -14.53
CA ALA A 332 6.61 13.12 -15.84
C ALA A 332 7.70 13.48 -16.85
N ASP A 333 8.15 14.75 -16.84
CA ASP A 333 9.18 15.24 -17.76
C ASP A 333 10.56 14.64 -17.47
N GLU A 334 10.89 14.45 -16.19
CA GLU A 334 12.15 13.84 -15.74
C GLU A 334 12.21 12.34 -16.04
N LEU A 335 11.07 11.65 -15.88
CA LEU A 335 10.93 10.21 -16.14
C LEU A 335 11.09 9.83 -17.62
N GLY A 336 10.80 10.77 -18.51
CA GLY A 336 10.95 10.61 -19.96
C GLY A 336 10.18 9.40 -20.54
N LYS A 337 10.76 8.76 -21.56
CA LYS A 337 10.07 7.65 -22.27
C LYS A 337 9.96 6.37 -21.44
N GLU A 338 10.89 6.15 -20.52
CA GLU A 338 10.95 4.91 -19.72
C GLU A 338 9.85 4.90 -18.65
N GLY A 339 9.43 6.07 -18.15
CA GLY A 339 8.34 6.19 -17.16
C GLY A 339 6.92 6.16 -17.73
N ARG A 340 6.72 6.15 -19.06
CA ARG A 340 5.37 6.18 -19.66
C ARG A 340 4.40 5.11 -19.15
N PRO A 341 4.81 3.82 -18.96
CA PRO A 341 3.90 2.82 -18.39
C PRO A 341 3.48 3.16 -16.96
N MET A 342 4.39 3.71 -16.16
CA MET A 342 4.12 4.15 -14.79
C MET A 342 3.17 5.35 -14.77
N LEU A 343 3.39 6.35 -15.64
CA LEU A 343 2.51 7.52 -15.75
C LEU A 343 1.09 7.16 -16.22
N ALA A 344 0.97 6.20 -17.15
CA ALA A 344 -0.33 5.72 -17.60
C ALA A 344 -1.08 5.02 -16.48
N TRP A 345 -0.37 4.22 -15.68
CA TRP A 345 -0.93 3.59 -14.47
C TRP A 345 -1.33 4.63 -13.44
N ALA A 346 -0.44 5.59 -13.12
CA ALA A 346 -0.68 6.61 -12.13
C ALA A 346 -1.93 7.43 -12.44
N ARG A 347 -2.10 7.89 -13.68
CA ARG A 347 -3.31 8.62 -14.10
C ARG A 347 -4.58 7.79 -13.96
N GLN A 348 -4.54 6.54 -14.41
CA GLN A 348 -5.70 5.66 -14.31
C GLN A 348 -6.11 5.45 -12.84
N VAL A 349 -5.15 5.09 -11.98
CA VAL A 349 -5.46 4.86 -10.56
C VAL A 349 -5.87 6.15 -9.92
N HIS A 350 -5.18 7.27 -10.17
CA HIS A 350 -5.53 8.58 -9.61
C HIS A 350 -6.97 8.99 -9.93
N ASP A 351 -7.44 8.78 -11.17
CA ASP A 351 -8.82 9.07 -11.58
C ASP A 351 -9.86 8.15 -10.91
N GLU A 352 -9.48 6.90 -10.59
CA GLU A 352 -10.34 5.91 -9.94
C GLU A 352 -10.28 5.98 -8.41
N LEU A 353 -9.18 6.51 -7.87
CA LEU A 353 -8.88 6.53 -6.45
C LEU A 353 -9.78 7.55 -5.76
N GLY A 354 -10.35 7.09 -4.67
CA GLY A 354 -11.20 7.87 -3.79
C GLY A 354 -11.28 7.17 -2.45
N PRO A 355 -11.96 7.77 -1.46
CA PRO A 355 -12.01 7.22 -0.11
C PRO A 355 -12.65 5.83 -0.05
N LEU A 356 -13.47 5.46 -1.04
CA LEU A 356 -14.15 4.16 -1.13
C LEU A 356 -13.48 3.16 -2.08
N TRP A 357 -12.32 3.51 -2.65
CA TRP A 357 -11.62 2.66 -3.61
C TRP A 357 -11.01 1.42 -2.95
N LEU A 358 -11.08 0.28 -3.63
CA LEU A 358 -10.47 -0.99 -3.21
C LEU A 358 -9.42 -1.45 -4.24
N PRO A 359 -8.17 -1.69 -3.81
CA PRO A 359 -7.09 -2.12 -4.71
C PRO A 359 -7.26 -3.52 -5.29
N ASP A 360 -7.97 -4.42 -4.59
CA ASP A 360 -8.08 -5.83 -4.96
C ASP A 360 -8.85 -6.08 -6.28
N VAL A 361 -9.52 -5.04 -6.80
CA VAL A 361 -10.30 -5.10 -8.05
C VAL A 361 -9.70 -4.31 -9.20
N ALA A 362 -8.63 -3.54 -8.94
CA ALA A 362 -7.95 -2.77 -9.97
C ALA A 362 -7.23 -3.70 -10.96
N GLU A 363 -7.16 -3.30 -12.24
CA GLU A 363 -6.34 -4.03 -13.21
C GLU A 363 -4.88 -3.94 -12.78
N LEU A 364 -4.12 -5.03 -12.67
CA LEU A 364 -2.73 -4.91 -12.20
C LEU A 364 -1.85 -4.08 -13.17
N PRO A 365 -0.90 -3.27 -12.64
CA PRO A 365 0.05 -2.54 -13.46
C PRO A 365 0.92 -3.49 -14.29
N SER A 366 1.35 -3.02 -15.46
CA SER A 366 2.34 -3.74 -16.26
C SER A 366 3.65 -3.92 -15.48
N ALA A 367 4.41 -4.99 -15.78
CA ALA A 367 5.69 -5.24 -15.11
C ALA A 367 6.72 -4.09 -15.24
N ASP A 368 6.65 -3.31 -16.34
CA ASP A 368 7.48 -2.13 -16.51
C ASP A 368 6.99 -0.97 -15.61
N ALA A 369 5.67 -0.80 -15.44
CA ALA A 369 5.08 0.16 -14.49
C ALA A 369 5.43 -0.19 -13.04
N VAL A 370 5.26 -1.46 -12.62
CA VAL A 370 5.66 -1.95 -11.29
C VAL A 370 7.13 -1.63 -11.01
N GLY A 371 8.01 -1.85 -11.99
CA GLY A 371 9.43 -1.59 -11.83
C GLY A 371 9.77 -0.12 -11.57
N GLY A 372 9.02 0.81 -12.17
CA GLY A 372 9.14 2.25 -11.92
C GLY A 372 8.55 2.63 -10.56
N LEU A 373 7.31 2.22 -10.29
CA LEU A 373 6.58 2.53 -9.05
C LEU A 373 7.37 2.09 -7.82
N GLN A 374 7.99 0.91 -7.85
CA GLN A 374 8.78 0.40 -6.74
C GLN A 374 10.10 1.15 -6.49
N LEU A 375 10.65 1.81 -7.53
CA LEU A 375 11.78 2.72 -7.35
C LEU A 375 11.31 4.05 -6.75
N THR A 376 10.20 4.59 -7.24
CA THR A 376 9.60 5.82 -6.70
C THR A 376 9.16 5.63 -5.25
N LEU A 377 8.33 4.63 -4.95
CA LEU A 377 7.88 4.30 -3.60
C LEU A 377 9.02 4.16 -2.60
N ARG A 378 10.11 3.52 -3.02
CA ARG A 378 11.30 3.41 -2.18
C ARG A 378 11.94 4.79 -1.94
N ALA A 379 12.15 5.58 -2.98
CA ALA A 379 12.78 6.89 -2.86
C ALA A 379 11.92 7.87 -2.03
N PHE A 380 10.60 7.80 -2.19
CA PHE A 380 9.62 8.65 -1.51
C PHE A 380 9.21 8.12 -0.13
N ALA A 381 9.69 6.95 0.31
CA ALA A 381 9.31 6.39 1.60
C ALA A 381 9.45 7.39 2.78
N PRO A 382 10.54 8.17 2.91
CA PRO A 382 10.62 9.21 3.94
C PRO A 382 9.53 10.29 3.80
N HIS A 383 9.27 10.78 2.59
CA HIS A 383 8.23 11.79 2.33
C HIS A 383 6.82 11.27 2.66
N LEU A 384 6.51 10.01 2.37
CA LEU A 384 5.24 9.38 2.76
C LEU A 384 5.08 9.29 4.28
N VAL A 385 6.17 9.04 5.01
CA VAL A 385 6.16 9.09 6.48
C VAL A 385 5.96 10.52 6.97
N ALA A 386 6.57 11.51 6.32
CA ALA A 386 6.36 12.92 6.62
C ALA A 386 4.90 13.35 6.40
N GLY A 387 4.29 13.00 5.27
CA GLY A 387 2.86 13.22 5.00
C GLY A 387 1.95 12.54 6.03
N LEU A 388 2.29 11.32 6.45
CA LEU A 388 1.57 10.64 7.54
C LEU A 388 1.65 11.40 8.87
N ARG A 389 2.81 11.98 9.19
CA ARG A 389 3.00 12.79 10.41
C ARG A 389 2.29 14.13 10.30
N ALA A 390 2.31 14.77 9.12
CA ALA A 390 1.57 15.99 8.83
C ALA A 390 0.08 15.78 9.06
N MET A 391 -0.54 14.74 8.47
CA MET A 391 -1.94 14.36 8.72
C MET A 391 -2.28 14.03 10.18
N ARG A 392 -1.29 13.89 11.06
CA ARG A 392 -1.46 13.62 12.50
C ARG A 392 -1.13 14.83 13.37
N GLY A 393 -0.68 15.95 12.81
CA GLY A 393 -0.15 17.07 13.59
C GLY A 393 1.09 16.70 14.40
N THR A 394 1.88 15.72 13.94
CA THR A 394 3.11 15.24 14.61
C THR A 394 4.36 15.42 13.75
N SER A 395 4.27 16.31 12.74
CA SER A 395 5.41 16.71 11.93
C SER A 395 6.49 17.33 12.81
N PRO A 396 7.77 16.92 12.68
CA PRO A 396 8.89 17.59 13.34
C PRO A 396 9.32 18.87 12.60
N VAL A 397 8.81 19.09 11.38
CA VAL A 397 9.07 20.27 10.57
C VAL A 397 7.91 21.24 10.75
N GLU A 398 8.21 22.48 11.12
CA GLU A 398 7.22 23.56 11.13
C GLU A 398 6.73 23.80 9.69
N PRO A 399 5.42 23.81 9.43
CA PRO A 399 4.87 24.01 8.09
C PRO A 399 5.36 25.34 7.53
N SER A 400 5.79 25.43 6.27
CA SER A 400 6.36 26.66 5.69
C SER A 400 5.33 27.77 5.49
N SER A 401 4.06 27.41 5.38
CA SER A 401 2.90 28.30 5.35
C SER A 401 2.08 28.21 6.64
N GLY A 402 1.21 29.19 6.82
CA GLY A 402 0.26 29.19 7.93
C GLY A 402 -0.78 30.29 7.78
N PHE A 403 -1.73 30.28 8.71
CA PHE A 403 -2.75 31.32 8.83
C PHE A 403 -2.32 32.36 9.86
N PHE A 404 -2.42 33.64 9.52
CA PHE A 404 -1.98 34.75 10.36
C PHE A 404 -3.09 35.76 10.56
N ASP A 405 -3.38 36.06 11.83
CA ASP A 405 -4.26 37.17 12.18
C ASP A 405 -3.43 38.47 12.17
N LEU A 406 -3.73 39.36 11.23
CA LEU A 406 -3.11 40.69 11.17
C LEU A 406 -3.81 41.66 12.11
N THR A 407 -3.01 42.26 12.99
CA THR A 407 -3.41 43.40 13.80
C THR A 407 -2.95 44.69 13.12
N VAL A 408 -3.92 45.51 12.70
CA VAL A 408 -3.71 46.81 12.04
C VAL A 408 -4.60 47.87 12.69
N ASP A 409 -4.14 49.12 12.80
CA ASP A 409 -4.89 50.22 13.44
C ASP A 409 -6.25 50.52 12.76
N ASP A 410 -6.29 50.41 11.42
CA ASP A 410 -7.50 50.59 10.61
C ASP A 410 -7.54 49.51 9.51
N PRO A 411 -8.10 48.33 9.82
CA PRO A 411 -8.13 47.19 8.91
C PRO A 411 -8.90 47.48 7.62
N ALA A 412 -9.99 48.26 7.67
CA ALA A 412 -10.76 48.62 6.50
C ALA A 412 -9.98 49.53 5.55
N ALA A 413 -9.21 50.48 6.09
CA ALA A 413 -8.34 51.33 5.28
C ALA A 413 -7.14 50.55 4.70
N ALA A 414 -6.56 49.63 5.48
CA ALA A 414 -5.50 48.74 5.01
C ALA A 414 -5.98 47.83 3.88
N TRP A 415 -7.16 47.23 4.05
CA TRP A 415 -7.83 46.41 3.04
C TRP A 415 -8.05 47.19 1.74
N ALA A 416 -8.66 48.37 1.82
CA ALA A 416 -8.89 49.21 0.65
C ALA A 416 -7.58 49.65 -0.05
N ALA A 417 -6.48 49.79 0.71
CA ALA A 417 -5.16 50.09 0.15
C ALA A 417 -4.56 48.88 -0.59
N LEU A 418 -4.73 47.66 -0.06
CA LEU A 418 -4.30 46.42 -0.72
C LEU A 418 -5.14 46.15 -1.98
N SER A 419 -6.48 46.21 -1.89
CA SER A 419 -7.39 45.98 -3.03
C SER A 419 -7.21 46.98 -4.18
N ALA A 420 -6.61 48.13 -3.93
CA ALA A 420 -6.36 49.16 -4.96
C ALA A 420 -5.06 48.92 -5.75
N ARG A 421 -4.25 47.92 -5.38
CA ARG A 421 -3.02 47.57 -6.09
C ARG A 421 -3.31 46.57 -7.21
N ASP A 422 -2.44 46.57 -8.22
CA ASP A 422 -2.57 45.72 -9.40
C ASP A 422 -2.11 44.26 -9.14
N ASP A 423 -1.39 44.00 -8.05
CA ASP A 423 -0.92 42.68 -7.62
C ASP A 423 -1.87 41.98 -6.63
N PHE A 424 -3.05 42.55 -6.39
CA PHE A 424 -4.12 41.94 -5.59
C PHE A 424 -5.39 41.80 -6.44
N GLU A 425 -5.92 40.59 -6.51
CA GLU A 425 -7.15 40.29 -7.24
C GLU A 425 -8.25 39.89 -6.25
N ALA A 426 -9.42 40.52 -6.36
CA ALA A 426 -10.58 40.18 -5.53
C ALA A 426 -11.37 39.02 -6.15
N ASP A 427 -11.82 38.09 -5.31
CA ASP A 427 -12.64 36.96 -5.72
C ASP A 427 -14.15 37.22 -5.59
N GLU A 428 -14.97 36.18 -5.76
CA GLU A 428 -16.44 36.31 -5.68
C GLU A 428 -16.96 36.59 -4.27
N ASP A 429 -16.16 36.27 -3.24
CA ASP A 429 -16.47 36.46 -1.82
C ASP A 429 -15.73 37.68 -1.22
N ASP A 430 -15.27 38.60 -2.09
CA ASP A 430 -14.49 39.78 -1.76
C ASP A 430 -13.13 39.47 -1.10
N ALA A 431 -12.65 38.22 -1.06
CA ALA A 431 -11.31 37.87 -0.58
C ALA A 431 -10.23 38.34 -1.58
N LEU A 432 -9.01 38.58 -1.11
CA LEU A 432 -7.90 39.06 -1.97
C LEU A 432 -6.86 37.97 -2.18
N TYR A 433 -6.57 37.65 -3.44
CA TYR A 433 -5.42 36.86 -3.86
C TYR A 433 -4.25 37.77 -4.18
N TRP A 434 -3.14 37.60 -3.48
CA TRP A 434 -1.90 38.32 -3.72
C TRP A 434 -1.01 37.52 -4.67
N VAL A 435 -0.70 38.07 -5.83
CA VAL A 435 0.07 37.37 -6.88
C VAL A 435 1.43 38.04 -7.13
N ALA A 436 2.36 37.32 -7.76
CA ALA A 436 3.66 37.89 -8.11
C ALA A 436 3.53 38.93 -9.24
N GLU A 437 4.17 40.09 -9.08
CA GLU A 437 4.14 41.17 -10.09
C GLU A 437 4.64 40.72 -11.48
N GLU A 438 5.53 39.72 -11.53
CA GLU A 438 6.13 39.21 -12.76
C GLU A 438 5.30 38.07 -13.40
N ASP A 439 4.42 37.41 -12.63
CA ASP A 439 3.62 36.28 -13.07
C ASP A 439 2.34 36.12 -12.23
N ALA A 440 1.19 36.48 -12.82
CA ALA A 440 -0.11 36.41 -12.16
C ALA A 440 -0.57 34.96 -11.87
N ASP A 441 0.06 33.95 -12.47
CA ASP A 441 -0.22 32.55 -12.17
C ASP A 441 0.49 32.07 -10.87
N VAL A 442 1.36 32.90 -10.27
CA VAL A 442 2.08 32.60 -9.03
C VAL A 442 1.41 33.30 -7.84
N LEU A 443 0.66 32.53 -7.06
CA LEU A 443 0.03 32.98 -5.82
C LEU A 443 1.07 33.10 -4.69
N ARG A 444 1.11 34.27 -4.03
CA ARG A 444 1.96 34.55 -2.87
C ARG A 444 1.22 34.37 -1.53
N GLY A 445 -0.10 34.57 -1.56
CA GLY A 445 -0.97 34.33 -0.41
C GLY A 445 -2.40 34.77 -0.68
N SER A 446 -3.33 34.37 0.19
CA SER A 446 -4.71 34.84 0.19
C SER A 446 -5.01 35.62 1.47
N LEU A 447 -5.92 36.58 1.39
CA LEU A 447 -6.33 37.41 2.49
C LEU A 447 -7.85 37.46 2.56
N GLU A 448 -8.38 37.44 3.79
CA GLU A 448 -9.81 37.59 4.07
C GLU A 448 -10.03 38.65 5.14
N LEU A 449 -11.01 39.54 4.93
CA LEU A 449 -11.45 40.48 5.96
C LEU A 449 -12.61 39.87 6.75
N THR A 450 -12.34 39.46 7.98
CA THR A 450 -13.35 38.81 8.84
C THR A 450 -14.45 39.79 9.27
N GLU A 451 -15.61 39.25 9.68
CA GLU A 451 -16.74 40.06 10.18
C GLU A 451 -16.37 40.94 11.38
N ASP A 452 -15.40 40.50 12.20
CA ASP A 452 -14.88 41.22 13.36
C ASP A 452 -13.86 42.31 12.98
N GLY A 453 -13.57 42.46 11.68
CA GLY A 453 -12.68 43.46 11.11
C GLY A 453 -11.20 43.12 11.23
N ALA A 454 -10.83 41.86 11.44
CA ALA A 454 -9.44 41.40 11.35
C ALA A 454 -9.11 40.95 9.92
N ILE A 455 -7.86 41.12 9.50
CA ILE A 455 -7.40 40.57 8.21
C ILE A 455 -6.71 39.23 8.50
N LEU A 456 -7.32 38.14 8.03
CA LEU A 456 -6.71 36.81 8.03
C LEU A 456 -5.84 36.69 6.78
N VAL A 457 -4.66 36.10 6.91
CA VAL A 457 -3.72 35.86 5.81
C VAL A 457 -3.35 34.40 5.79
N ASP A 458 -3.47 33.75 4.63
CA ASP A 458 -2.86 32.46 4.33
C ASP A 458 -1.67 32.69 3.39
N ALA A 459 -0.45 32.46 3.87
CA ALA A 459 0.76 32.68 3.11
C ALA A 459 1.94 31.85 3.64
N GLU A 460 2.98 31.71 2.83
CA GLU A 460 4.30 31.29 3.33
C GLU A 460 4.85 32.31 4.34
N ARG A 461 5.61 31.86 5.36
CA ARG A 461 6.17 32.77 6.38
C ARG A 461 7.10 33.84 5.79
N ASP A 462 7.83 33.52 4.73
CA ASP A 462 8.68 34.47 4.01
C ASP A 462 7.82 35.50 3.24
N GLU A 463 6.69 35.08 2.69
CA GLU A 463 5.73 35.96 2.00
C GLU A 463 4.98 36.85 3.00
N LEU A 464 4.62 36.35 4.18
CA LEU A 464 4.08 37.15 5.27
C LEU A 464 5.01 38.32 5.62
N ALA A 465 6.33 38.06 5.71
CA ALA A 465 7.29 39.12 5.99
C ALA A 465 7.26 40.23 4.91
N ALA A 466 7.14 39.84 3.63
CA ALA A 466 7.00 40.77 2.52
C ALA A 466 5.67 41.53 2.56
N LEU A 467 4.55 40.89 2.93
CA LEU A 467 3.25 41.53 3.11
C LEU A 467 3.28 42.58 4.23
N LEU A 468 3.91 42.27 5.37
CA LEU A 468 4.05 43.20 6.49
C LEU A 468 4.90 44.43 6.14
N ASP A 469 5.91 44.26 5.29
CA ASP A 469 6.72 45.36 4.77
C ASP A 469 5.90 46.22 3.78
N LEU A 470 5.14 45.58 2.87
CA LEU A 470 4.24 46.27 1.95
C LEU A 470 3.20 47.13 2.70
N LEU A 471 2.52 46.56 3.70
CA LEU A 471 1.56 47.27 4.53
C LEU A 471 2.18 48.48 5.24
N ARG A 472 3.43 48.36 5.70
CA ARG A 472 4.18 49.48 6.28
C ARG A 472 4.46 50.58 5.25
N GLU A 473 4.81 50.24 4.02
CA GLU A 473 5.04 51.20 2.93
C GLU A 473 3.75 51.94 2.54
N LEU A 474 2.61 51.26 2.59
CA LEU A 474 1.29 51.85 2.35
C LEU A 474 0.80 52.73 3.52
N GLY A 475 1.53 52.77 4.64
CA GLY A 475 1.17 53.56 5.82
C GLY A 475 0.25 52.85 6.81
N HIS A 476 0.10 51.54 6.68
CA HIS A 476 -0.74 50.68 7.52
C HIS A 476 0.12 49.63 8.25
N PRO A 477 1.03 50.02 9.15
CA PRO A 477 1.91 49.07 9.83
C PRO A 477 1.08 48.01 10.56
N ALA A 478 1.42 46.75 10.32
CA ALA A 478 0.73 45.59 10.86
C ALA A 478 1.68 44.72 11.70
N THR A 479 1.12 43.96 12.63
CA THR A 479 1.77 42.80 13.24
C THR A 479 0.95 41.56 12.97
N ALA A 480 1.61 40.44 12.75
CA ALA A 480 0.97 39.14 12.55
C ALA A 480 1.12 38.29 13.81
N GLU A 481 0.04 37.64 14.22
CA GLU A 481 0.08 36.51 15.15
C GLU A 481 -0.30 35.25 14.36
N GLU A 482 0.55 34.22 14.42
CA GLU A 482 0.24 32.94 13.79
C GLU A 482 -0.94 32.30 14.54
N ARG A 483 -1.99 32.04 13.79
CA ARG A 483 -3.17 31.37 14.32
C ARG A 483 -2.79 29.91 14.53
N ALA A 484 -2.95 29.43 15.77
CA ALA A 484 -2.81 28.02 16.04
C ALA A 484 -3.88 27.27 15.23
N GLU A 485 -3.46 26.63 14.16
CA GLU A 485 -4.33 25.76 13.39
C GLU A 485 -4.65 24.55 14.26
N GLU A 486 -5.94 24.33 14.54
CA GLU A 486 -6.37 23.04 15.07
C GLU A 486 -6.18 22.04 13.95
N HIS A 487 -5.12 21.23 14.04
CA HIS A 487 -4.89 20.16 13.08
C HIS A 487 -6.04 19.15 13.19
N GLU A 488 -7.00 19.26 12.28
CA GLU A 488 -8.08 18.29 12.17
C GLU A 488 -7.59 17.08 11.35
N PRO A 489 -7.52 15.88 11.95
CA PRO A 489 -7.17 14.70 11.20
C PRO A 489 -8.23 14.45 10.12
N PRO A 490 -7.84 13.88 8.96
CA PRO A 490 -8.80 13.61 7.90
C PRO A 490 -9.93 12.70 8.42
N GLU A 491 -11.16 13.13 8.22
CA GLU A 491 -12.33 12.41 8.70
C GLU A 491 -12.69 11.25 7.76
N PRO A 492 -12.94 10.03 8.29
CA PRO A 492 -13.43 8.93 7.48
C PRO A 492 -14.84 9.24 6.96
N PRO A 493 -15.20 8.70 5.78
CA PRO A 493 -16.57 8.76 5.25
C PRO A 493 -17.66 8.41 6.26
N VAL A 494 -17.37 7.41 7.10
CA VAL A 494 -18.26 7.02 8.17
C VAL A 494 -17.45 6.82 9.44
N ALA A 495 -18.00 7.30 10.54
CA ALA A 495 -17.48 7.06 11.88
C ALA A 495 -18.57 6.42 12.74
N LEU A 496 -18.16 5.67 13.76
CA LEU A 496 -19.12 5.17 14.73
C LEU A 496 -19.70 6.32 15.56
N PRO A 497 -21.01 6.35 15.78
CA PRO A 497 -21.60 7.32 16.67
C PRO A 497 -21.16 7.05 18.12
N GLU A 498 -21.05 8.10 18.93
CA GLU A 498 -20.73 7.98 20.36
C GLU A 498 -21.95 7.49 21.16
N LEU A 499 -22.24 6.19 21.06
CA LEU A 499 -23.37 5.53 21.72
C LEU A 499 -22.92 4.42 22.68
N PRO A 500 -23.69 4.14 23.75
CA PRO A 500 -23.51 2.93 24.55
C PRO A 500 -23.59 1.67 23.68
N ALA A 501 -22.86 0.60 24.04
CA ALA A 501 -22.77 -0.62 23.23
C ALA A 501 -24.13 -1.24 22.81
N ALA A 502 -25.15 -1.16 23.68
CA ALA A 502 -26.48 -1.67 23.36
C ALA A 502 -27.20 -0.84 22.28
N GLU A 503 -27.01 0.48 22.30
CA GLU A 503 -27.57 1.41 21.32
C GLU A 503 -26.77 1.36 20.01
N LEU A 504 -25.45 1.15 20.08
CA LEU A 504 -24.62 0.96 18.90
C LEU A 504 -25.01 -0.29 18.10
N ALA A 505 -25.36 -1.39 18.78
CA ALA A 505 -25.87 -2.59 18.13
C ALA A 505 -27.26 -2.38 17.49
N GLU A 506 -28.07 -1.44 18.01
CA GLU A 506 -29.32 -1.03 17.38
C GLU A 506 -29.07 -0.16 16.16
N TRP A 507 -28.17 0.81 16.27
CA TRP A 507 -27.71 1.64 15.17
C TRP A 507 -27.15 0.79 14.02
N LEU A 508 -26.24 -0.15 14.29
CA LEU A 508 -25.64 -1.01 13.26
C LEU A 508 -26.67 -1.82 12.46
N ARG A 509 -27.80 -2.19 13.09
CA ARG A 509 -28.91 -2.89 12.41
C ARG A 509 -29.76 -1.98 11.53
N ALA A 510 -29.88 -0.69 11.90
CA ALA A 510 -30.62 0.30 11.12
C ALA A 510 -29.76 0.93 10.00
N TRP A 511 -28.44 0.97 10.21
CA TRP A 511 -27.46 1.61 9.33
C TRP A 511 -27.56 1.25 7.84
N PRO A 512 -27.82 -0.01 7.42
CA PRO A 512 -28.03 -0.34 6.00
C PRO A 512 -29.10 0.48 5.28
N ASP A 513 -30.05 1.04 6.04
CA ASP A 513 -31.18 1.82 5.57
C ASP A 513 -31.05 3.33 5.92
N GLU A 514 -29.89 3.76 6.43
CA GLU A 514 -29.55 5.17 6.66
C GLU A 514 -28.91 5.77 5.39
N PRO A 515 -29.41 6.91 4.87
CA PRO A 515 -28.77 7.62 3.76
C PRO A 515 -27.34 8.06 4.11
N LEU A 516 -26.41 7.91 3.16
CA LEU A 516 -25.03 8.38 3.30
C LEU A 516 -24.68 9.41 2.22
N GLU A 517 -23.90 10.42 2.59
CA GLU A 517 -23.48 11.48 1.67
C GLU A 517 -22.59 10.93 0.56
N GLU A 518 -21.76 9.93 0.85
CA GLU A 518 -20.87 9.29 -0.12
C GLU A 518 -21.59 8.51 -1.21
N PHE A 519 -22.88 8.23 -1.01
CA PHE A 519 -23.75 7.61 -2.00
C PHE A 519 -24.83 8.59 -2.50
N ASP A 520 -24.53 9.90 -2.52
CA ASP A 520 -25.45 10.95 -2.97
C ASP A 520 -26.81 10.92 -2.24
N GLY A 521 -26.80 10.54 -0.96
CA GLY A 521 -27.99 10.48 -0.11
C GLY A 521 -28.88 9.24 -0.33
N ILE A 522 -28.39 8.19 -1.00
CA ILE A 522 -29.06 6.88 -1.00
C ILE A 522 -28.50 5.98 0.12
N THR A 523 -29.21 4.91 0.46
CA THR A 523 -28.80 3.99 1.53
C THR A 523 -27.76 2.97 1.05
N PRO A 524 -26.91 2.40 1.93
CA PRO A 524 -26.01 1.30 1.59
C PRO A 524 -26.74 0.14 0.89
N ARG A 525 -27.92 -0.25 1.38
CA ARG A 525 -28.74 -1.30 0.76
C ARG A 525 -29.11 -0.95 -0.68
N GLU A 526 -29.60 0.26 -0.90
CA GLU A 526 -29.96 0.73 -2.25
C GLU A 526 -28.74 0.79 -3.17
N ALA A 527 -27.60 1.26 -2.67
CA ALA A 527 -26.34 1.33 -3.41
C ALA A 527 -25.89 -0.07 -3.89
N VAL A 528 -25.99 -1.11 -3.05
CA VAL A 528 -25.69 -2.49 -3.45
C VAL A 528 -26.72 -3.01 -4.46
N GLU A 529 -28.01 -2.95 -4.10
CA GLU A 529 -29.08 -3.62 -4.86
C GLU A 529 -29.33 -3.01 -6.24
N LYS A 530 -29.23 -1.67 -6.37
CA LYS A 530 -29.60 -0.95 -7.60
C LYS A 530 -28.41 -0.44 -8.40
N HIS A 531 -27.29 -0.17 -7.74
CA HIS A 531 -26.12 0.47 -8.36
C HIS A 531 -24.90 -0.44 -8.42
N GLY A 532 -24.95 -1.65 -7.86
CA GLY A 532 -23.82 -2.57 -7.86
C GLY A 532 -22.62 -2.06 -7.04
N ALA A 533 -22.85 -1.16 -6.09
CA ALA A 533 -21.80 -0.50 -5.30
C ALA A 533 -21.27 -1.37 -4.14
N GLY A 534 -21.29 -2.70 -4.27
CA GLY A 534 -20.92 -3.65 -3.21
C GLY A 534 -19.51 -3.42 -2.66
N LEU A 535 -18.55 -3.09 -3.52
CA LEU A 535 -17.17 -2.80 -3.14
C LEU A 535 -17.03 -1.50 -2.35
N ALA A 536 -17.76 -0.45 -2.76
CA ALA A 536 -17.74 0.83 -2.05
C ALA A 536 -18.37 0.68 -0.66
N VAL A 537 -19.49 -0.05 -0.55
CA VAL A 537 -20.13 -0.37 0.74
C VAL A 537 -19.24 -1.26 1.61
N GLU A 538 -18.52 -2.23 1.03
CA GLU A 538 -17.52 -3.01 1.77
C GLU A 538 -16.44 -2.10 2.36
N MET A 539 -15.94 -1.12 1.60
CA MET A 539 -14.95 -0.17 2.12
C MET A 539 -15.49 0.67 3.28
N VAL A 540 -16.76 1.09 3.21
CA VAL A 540 -17.45 1.77 4.32
C VAL A 540 -17.50 0.88 5.58
N ILE A 541 -17.78 -0.42 5.43
CA ILE A 541 -17.73 -1.38 6.54
C ILE A 541 -16.31 -1.50 7.11
N ARG A 542 -15.27 -1.48 6.27
CA ARG A 542 -13.87 -1.50 6.73
C ARG A 542 -13.53 -0.29 7.61
N TYR A 543 -14.04 0.90 7.27
CA TYR A 543 -13.89 2.08 8.13
C TYR A 543 -14.54 1.89 9.50
N LEU A 544 -15.77 1.37 9.55
CA LEU A 544 -16.46 1.08 10.82
C LEU A 544 -15.70 0.04 11.66
N GLU A 545 -15.18 -1.01 11.04
CA GLU A 545 -14.39 -2.04 11.72
C GLU A 545 -13.09 -1.49 12.30
N HIS A 546 -12.40 -0.64 11.54
CA HIS A 546 -11.18 0.02 11.99
C HIS A 546 -11.44 0.94 13.19
N ASP A 547 -12.48 1.77 13.10
CA ASP A 547 -12.88 2.69 14.17
C ASP A 547 -13.34 1.94 15.44
N ALA A 548 -14.10 0.85 15.27
CA ALA A 548 -14.51 -0.01 16.38
C ALA A 548 -13.33 -0.54 17.17
N ASP A 549 -12.33 -1.09 16.48
CA ASP A 549 -11.16 -1.66 17.13
C ASP A 549 -10.32 -0.58 17.83
N ARG A 550 -10.18 0.61 17.23
CA ARG A 550 -9.55 1.78 17.88
C ARG A 550 -10.26 2.16 19.18
N ARG A 551 -11.58 2.08 19.21
CA ARG A 551 -12.42 2.39 20.39
C ARG A 551 -12.56 1.20 21.36
N GLY A 552 -12.03 0.02 21.02
CA GLY A 552 -12.19 -1.20 21.81
C GLY A 552 -13.63 -1.71 21.86
N VAL A 553 -14.39 -1.49 20.80
CA VAL A 553 -15.80 -1.86 20.66
C VAL A 553 -15.94 -3.05 19.70
N GLU A 554 -16.81 -4.00 20.04
CA GLU A 554 -17.08 -5.17 19.19
C GLU A 554 -18.26 -4.87 18.25
N LEU A 555 -18.09 -5.11 16.95
CA LEU A 555 -19.14 -5.00 15.94
C LEU A 555 -19.34 -6.35 15.24
N ASP A 556 -20.61 -6.79 15.14
CA ASP A 556 -20.99 -7.94 14.31
C ASP A 556 -21.23 -7.51 12.87
N THR A 557 -20.14 -7.28 12.15
CA THR A 557 -20.15 -6.94 10.72
C THR A 557 -20.38 -8.16 9.82
N THR A 558 -20.38 -9.38 10.36
CA THR A 558 -20.69 -10.59 9.58
C THR A 558 -22.19 -10.63 9.27
N ALA A 559 -23.04 -10.36 10.26
CA ALA A 559 -24.47 -10.21 10.05
C ALA A 559 -24.79 -9.07 9.08
N LEU A 560 -24.10 -7.92 9.23
CA LEU A 560 -24.24 -6.76 8.36
C LEU A 560 -23.97 -7.08 6.88
N ARG A 561 -22.83 -7.75 6.59
CA ARG A 561 -22.50 -8.18 5.23
C ARG A 561 -23.54 -9.14 4.66
N GLY A 562 -24.03 -10.08 5.49
CA GLY A 562 -25.09 -11.01 5.12
C GLY A 562 -26.41 -10.30 4.76
N ASP A 563 -26.82 -9.30 5.52
CA ASP A 563 -28.05 -8.51 5.29
C ASP A 563 -27.98 -7.63 4.04
N LEU A 564 -26.77 -7.22 3.64
CA LEU A 564 -26.49 -6.44 2.43
C LEU A 564 -26.26 -7.33 1.20
N GLY A 565 -26.20 -8.66 1.36
CA GLY A 565 -25.88 -9.57 0.26
C GLY A 565 -24.46 -9.42 -0.27
N LEU A 566 -23.53 -8.91 0.54
CA LEU A 566 -22.12 -8.83 0.18
C LEU A 566 -21.52 -10.24 0.28
N GLU A 567 -21.03 -10.76 -0.85
CA GLU A 567 -20.28 -12.02 -0.85
C GLU A 567 -19.05 -11.85 0.05
N MET A 568 -18.83 -12.81 0.96
CA MET A 568 -17.62 -12.85 1.76
C MET A 568 -16.42 -13.19 0.85
N GLN A 569 -15.81 -12.18 0.22
CA GLN A 569 -14.66 -12.36 -0.67
C GLN A 569 -13.38 -12.75 0.05
#